data_AF-A0A7S1A8D5-F1
#
_entry.id   AF-A0A7S1A8D5-F1
#
_cell.length_a   1.000
_cell.length_b   1.000
_cell.length_c   1.000
_cell.angle_alpha   90.00
_cell.angle_beta   90.00
_cell.angle_gamma   90.00
#
_symmetry.space_group_name_H-M   'P 1'
#
loop_
_entity.id
_entity.type
_entity.pdbx_description
1 polymer ?
#
loop_
_entity_poly.entity_id
_entity_poly.type
_entity_poly.pdbx_seq_one_letter_code
_entity_poly.pdbx_strand_id
1 'polypeptide(L)'
;SANVVYTGMSINNHVVRTMEQYMAHGRTPLLEVATPHWETKVDCFFALVFTVEIAMRILGEEFDFFFGPEWNWNCMDLLLVVTNVAEIVLTLFQGSRVNLAFVRSLRVLRVVRTLRSVRMLRVLKRFGKFRMLLHAIQHCLSPLTWACVL
;
A
#
# COMPACT_ATOMS: atom_id res chain seq x y z
N SER A 1 19.07 -33.23 -4.93
CA SER A 1 19.03 -32.83 -6.36
C SER A 1 17.72 -33.18 -7.06
N ALA A 2 17.18 -34.39 -6.91
CA ALA A 2 15.93 -34.80 -7.58
C ALA A 2 14.68 -33.96 -7.23
N ASN A 3 14.48 -33.58 -5.96
CA ASN A 3 13.33 -32.72 -5.57
C ASN A 3 13.36 -31.34 -6.23
N VAL A 4 14.55 -30.74 -6.41
CA VAL A 4 14.69 -29.42 -7.05
C VAL A 4 14.35 -29.50 -8.53
N VAL A 5 14.79 -30.57 -9.20
CA VAL A 5 14.46 -30.84 -10.60
C VAL A 5 12.95 -31.12 -10.75
N TYR A 6 12.36 -31.86 -9.81
CA TYR A 6 10.93 -32.14 -9.80
C TYR A 6 10.09 -30.86 -9.58
N THR A 7 10.45 -30.02 -8.61
CA THR A 7 9.78 -28.74 -8.39
C THR A 7 9.93 -27.82 -9.60
N GLY A 8 11.12 -27.81 -10.23
CA GLY A 8 11.38 -27.04 -11.45
C GLY A 8 10.51 -27.49 -12.62
N MET A 9 10.41 -28.81 -12.86
CA MET A 9 9.53 -29.37 -13.90
C MET A 9 8.05 -29.10 -13.62
N SER A 10 7.62 -29.24 -12.37
CA SER A 10 6.24 -28.97 -11.98
C SER A 10 5.86 -27.50 -12.22
N ILE A 11 6.73 -26.57 -11.83
CA ILE A 11 6.55 -25.14 -12.06
C ILE A 11 6.55 -24.83 -13.57
N ASN A 12 7.49 -25.38 -14.32
CA ASN A 12 7.57 -25.20 -15.77
C ASN A 12 6.30 -25.69 -16.48
N ASN A 13 5.82 -26.88 -16.12
CA ASN A 13 4.59 -27.44 -16.67
C ASN A 13 3.36 -26.63 -16.29
N HIS A 14 3.34 -26.04 -15.09
CA HIS A 14 2.26 -25.15 -14.67
C HIS A 14 2.24 -23.88 -15.52
N VAL A 15 3.40 -23.24 -15.70
CA VAL A 15 3.55 -22.01 -16.51
C VAL A 15 3.17 -22.23 -17.96
N VAL A 16 3.62 -23.34 -18.58
CA VAL A 16 3.28 -23.68 -19.96
C VAL A 16 1.78 -23.88 -20.14
N ARG A 17 1.13 -24.58 -19.21
CA ARG A 17 -0.34 -24.77 -19.25
C ARG A 17 -1.09 -23.46 -19.08
N THR A 18 -0.62 -22.57 -18.20
CA THR A 18 -1.21 -21.24 -18.08
C THR A 18 -1.01 -20.43 -19.36
N MET A 19 0.16 -20.52 -20.01
CA MET A 19 0.44 -19.92 -21.32
C MET A 19 -0.45 -20.45 -22.44
N GLU A 20 -0.68 -21.75 -22.52
CA GLU A 20 -1.61 -22.33 -23.49
C GLU A 20 -3.04 -21.84 -23.24
N GLN A 21 -3.47 -21.73 -21.98
CA GLN A 21 -4.76 -21.13 -21.62
C GLN A 21 -4.84 -19.64 -22.03
N TYR A 22 -3.75 -18.88 -21.88
CA TYR A 22 -3.64 -17.48 -22.33
C TYR A 22 -3.72 -17.36 -23.86
N MET A 23 -3.13 -18.30 -24.60
CA MET A 23 -3.14 -18.29 -26.06
C MET A 23 -4.49 -18.76 -26.64
N ALA A 24 -5.11 -19.78 -26.03
CA ALA A 24 -6.42 -20.30 -26.42
C ALA A 24 -7.54 -19.26 -26.24
N HIS A 25 -7.40 -18.32 -25.30
CA HIS A 25 -8.35 -17.23 -25.05
C HIS A 25 -8.18 -15.99 -25.95
N GLY A 26 -7.30 -16.02 -26.96
CA GLY A 26 -7.30 -15.05 -28.07
C GLY A 26 -7.26 -13.58 -27.67
N ARG A 27 -6.07 -13.05 -27.33
CA ARG A 27 -5.75 -11.61 -27.15
C ARG A 27 -6.89 -10.74 -26.56
N THR A 28 -7.35 -11.02 -25.35
CA THR A 28 -7.87 -9.94 -24.51
C THR A 28 -6.67 -9.19 -23.90
N PRO A 29 -6.63 -7.85 -23.90
CA PRO A 29 -5.55 -7.08 -23.27
C PRO A 29 -5.61 -7.12 -21.72
N LEU A 30 -6.18 -8.19 -21.16
CA LEU A 30 -6.73 -8.31 -19.82
C LEU A 30 -6.12 -9.54 -19.12
N LEU A 31 -4.87 -9.42 -18.67
CA LEU A 31 -4.57 -9.96 -17.35
C LEU A 31 -5.39 -9.13 -16.36
N GLU A 32 -6.70 -9.38 -16.32
CA GLU A 32 -7.48 -9.20 -15.11
C GLU A 32 -6.85 -10.20 -14.15
N VAL A 33 -5.71 -9.82 -13.57
CA VAL A 33 -5.19 -10.47 -12.37
C VAL A 33 -6.40 -10.49 -11.48
N ALA A 34 -6.97 -11.67 -11.28
CA ALA A 34 -8.11 -11.86 -10.42
C ALA A 34 -7.63 -11.44 -9.04
N THR A 35 -7.73 -10.14 -8.76
CA THR A 35 -7.40 -9.59 -7.46
C THR A 35 -8.31 -10.34 -6.54
N PRO A 36 -7.75 -11.08 -5.57
CA PRO A 36 -8.58 -11.85 -4.68
C PRO A 36 -9.64 -10.91 -4.10
N HIS A 37 -10.90 -11.29 -4.12
CA HIS A 37 -12.01 -10.46 -3.62
C HIS A 37 -11.84 -10.07 -2.13
N TRP A 38 -10.89 -10.66 -1.41
CA TRP A 38 -10.49 -10.24 -0.07
C TRP A 38 -9.59 -8.99 -0.06
N GLU A 39 -8.75 -8.76 -1.07
CA GLU A 39 -7.88 -7.58 -1.14
C GLU A 39 -8.70 -6.29 -1.18
N THR A 40 -9.75 -6.25 -2.02
CA THR A 40 -10.66 -5.09 -2.10
C THR A 40 -11.40 -4.85 -0.79
N LYS A 41 -11.83 -5.92 -0.11
CA LYS A 41 -12.51 -5.83 1.20
C LYS A 41 -11.57 -5.27 2.26
N VAL A 42 -10.32 -5.72 2.27
CA VAL A 42 -9.28 -5.24 3.19
C VAL A 42 -8.96 -3.77 2.93
N ASP A 43 -8.77 -3.40 1.66
CA ASP A 43 -8.50 -2.00 1.27
C ASP A 43 -9.64 -1.07 1.67
N CYS A 44 -10.89 -1.49 1.47
CA CYS A 44 -12.10 -0.77 1.87
C CYS A 44 -12.22 -0.66 3.40
N PHE A 45 -11.97 -1.74 4.14
CA PHE A 45 -11.97 -1.72 5.60
C PHE A 45 -10.96 -0.72 6.15
N PHE A 46 -9.71 -0.80 5.69
CA PHE A 46 -8.70 0.16 6.13
C PHE A 46 -9.02 1.58 5.65
N ALA A 47 -9.63 1.76 4.47
CA ALA A 47 -10.07 3.07 4.00
C ALA A 47 -11.07 3.70 4.96
N LEU A 48 -12.10 2.95 5.34
CA LEU A 48 -13.12 3.36 6.31
C LEU A 48 -12.48 3.76 7.65
N VAL A 49 -11.60 2.91 8.19
CA VAL A 49 -10.91 3.17 9.45
C VAL A 49 -10.09 4.46 9.39
N PHE A 50 -9.35 4.69 8.31
CA PHE A 50 -8.58 5.93 8.15
C PHE A 50 -9.46 7.17 7.99
N THR A 51 -10.58 7.05 7.28
CA THR A 51 -11.56 8.13 7.17
C THR A 51 -12.13 8.49 8.54
N VAL A 52 -12.46 7.50 9.37
CA VAL A 52 -12.96 7.72 10.74
C VAL A 52 -11.88 8.31 11.64
N GLU A 53 -10.64 7.80 11.58
CA GLU A 53 -9.51 8.35 12.35
C GLU A 53 -9.29 9.83 12.05
N ILE A 54 -9.38 10.22 10.77
CA ILE A 54 -9.23 11.61 10.37
C ILE A 54 -10.42 12.47 10.73
N ALA A 55 -11.64 11.95 10.59
CA ALA A 55 -12.84 12.66 11.05
C ALA A 55 -12.74 12.96 12.56
N MET A 56 -12.30 11.99 13.38
CA MET A 56 -12.07 12.21 14.80
C MET A 56 -10.99 13.25 15.08
N ARG A 57 -9.87 13.25 14.34
CA ARG A 57 -8.83 14.29 14.50
C ARG A 57 -9.33 15.68 14.13
N ILE A 58 -10.08 15.82 13.04
CA ILE A 58 -10.65 17.10 12.63
C ILE A 58 -11.61 17.63 13.69
N LEU A 59 -12.47 16.76 14.25
CA LEU A 59 -13.40 17.13 15.31
C LEU A 59 -12.71 17.45 16.64
N GLY A 60 -11.52 16.90 16.90
CA GLY A 60 -10.77 17.11 18.14
C GLY A 60 -9.79 18.29 18.11
N GLU A 61 -9.17 18.57 16.96
CA GLU A 61 -8.13 19.62 16.82
C GLU A 61 -8.64 20.90 16.15
N GLU A 62 -9.87 20.92 15.60
CA GLU A 62 -10.56 22.08 15.01
C GLU A 62 -9.64 23.01 14.17
N PHE A 63 -9.18 24.12 14.75
CA PHE A 63 -8.31 25.12 14.11
C PHE A 63 -6.81 24.77 14.18
N ASP A 64 -6.37 24.04 15.21
CA ASP A 64 -4.98 23.62 15.37
C ASP A 64 -4.61 22.54 14.33
N PHE A 65 -5.61 21.86 13.78
CA PHE A 65 -5.43 20.93 12.66
C PHE A 65 -4.80 21.60 11.42
N PHE A 66 -5.16 22.86 11.15
CA PHE A 66 -4.72 23.61 9.96
C PHE A 66 -3.58 24.60 10.22
N PHE A 67 -3.44 25.11 11.45
CA PHE A 67 -2.42 26.11 11.79
C PHE A 67 -1.36 25.63 12.79
N GLY A 68 -1.49 24.39 13.28
CA GLY A 68 -0.53 23.81 14.19
C GLY A 68 0.81 23.45 13.53
N PRO A 69 1.85 23.15 14.32
CA PRO A 69 3.17 22.78 13.81
C PRO A 69 3.16 21.51 12.93
N GLU A 70 2.14 20.65 13.05
CA GLU A 70 1.96 19.45 12.22
C GLU A 70 1.03 19.65 10.99
N TRP A 71 0.64 20.88 10.64
CA TRP A 71 -0.34 21.15 9.57
C TRP A 71 -0.01 20.48 8.22
N ASN A 72 1.27 20.45 7.84
CA ASN A 72 1.74 19.80 6.61
C ASN A 72 1.35 18.31 6.57
N TRP A 73 1.41 17.65 7.72
CA TRP A 73 1.08 16.24 7.85
C TRP A 73 -0.42 16.00 7.84
N ASN A 74 -1.19 16.86 8.51
CA ASN A 74 -2.65 16.83 8.49
C ASN A 74 -3.22 17.11 7.09
N CYS A 75 -2.63 18.06 6.35
CA CYS A 75 -2.99 18.35 4.95
C CYS A 75 -2.70 17.16 4.03
N MET A 76 -1.54 16.50 4.20
CA MET A 76 -1.23 15.28 3.46
C MET A 76 -2.22 14.14 3.77
N ASP A 77 -2.66 14.05 5.02
CA ASP A 77 -3.60 13.02 5.46
C ASP A 77 -5.02 13.25 4.92
N LEU A 78 -5.45 14.51 4.86
CA LEU A 78 -6.70 14.93 4.21
C LEU A 78 -6.69 14.57 2.71
N LEU A 79 -5.58 14.87 2.02
CA LEU A 79 -5.41 14.55 0.60
C LEU A 79 -5.47 13.05 0.33
N LEU A 80 -4.90 12.24 1.23
CA LEU A 80 -4.97 10.78 1.15
C LEU A 80 -6.42 10.27 1.25
N VAL A 81 -7.22 10.80 2.18
CA VAL A 81 -8.63 10.42 2.31
C VAL A 81 -9.41 10.80 1.05
N VAL A 82 -9.22 12.01 0.53
CA VAL A 82 -9.89 12.48 -0.69
C VAL A 82 -9.55 11.61 -1.90
N THR A 83 -8.28 11.27 -2.09
CA THR A 83 -7.85 10.40 -3.21
C THR A 83 -8.43 8.99 -3.10
N ASN A 84 -8.51 8.44 -1.90
CA ASN A 84 -9.09 7.12 -1.65
C ASN A 84 -10.60 7.09 -1.89
N VAL A 85 -11.33 8.14 -1.47
CA VAL A 85 -12.76 8.29 -1.75
C VAL A 85 -13.00 8.50 -3.25
N ALA A 86 -12.19 9.32 -3.91
CA ALA A 86 -12.29 9.55 -5.35
C ALA A 86 -12.08 8.26 -6.16
N GLU A 87 -11.19 7.36 -5.73
CA GLU A 87 -10.99 6.06 -6.38
C GLU A 87 -12.22 5.15 -6.26
N ILE A 88 -12.83 5.07 -5.08
CA ILE A 88 -14.07 4.32 -4.86
C ILE A 88 -15.19 4.87 -5.74
N VAL A 89 -15.35 6.19 -5.75
CA VAL A 89 -16.34 6.90 -6.58
C VAL A 89 -16.09 6.60 -8.06
N LEU A 90 -14.86 6.74 -8.54
CA LEU A 90 -14.51 6.44 -9.93
C LEU A 90 -14.82 5.00 -10.31
N THR A 91 -14.58 4.04 -9.41
CA THR A 91 -14.88 2.62 -9.62
C THR A 91 -16.38 2.39 -9.77
N LEU A 92 -17.21 3.09 -9.00
CA LEU A 92 -18.67 3.03 -9.11
C LEU A 92 -19.20 3.65 -10.41
N PHE A 93 -18.51 4.65 -10.97
CA PHE A 93 -18.90 5.35 -12.20
C PHE A 93 -18.33 4.74 -13.50
N GLN A 94 -17.65 3.58 -13.46
CA GLN A 94 -16.91 2.96 -14.58
C GLN A 94 -17.75 2.46 -15.80
N GLY A 95 -19.02 2.85 -15.93
CA GLY A 95 -19.85 2.52 -17.09
C GLY A 95 -19.52 3.30 -18.38
N SER A 96 -18.58 4.24 -18.41
CA SER A 96 -18.36 5.05 -19.61
C SER A 96 -16.92 5.49 -19.86
N ARG A 97 -16.34 4.85 -20.89
CA ARG A 97 -15.20 5.25 -21.72
C ARG A 97 -13.89 5.48 -20.97
N VAL A 98 -12.89 4.69 -21.35
CA VAL A 98 -11.50 4.76 -20.88
C VAL A 98 -10.95 6.17 -21.13
N ASN A 99 -11.05 7.00 -20.11
CA ASN A 99 -10.60 8.40 -20.10
C ASN A 99 -9.20 8.47 -19.49
N LEU A 100 -8.43 9.52 -19.81
CA LEU A 100 -7.12 9.82 -19.21
C LEU A 100 -7.11 9.76 -17.66
N ALA A 101 -8.30 9.84 -17.03
CA ALA A 101 -8.53 9.54 -15.64
C ALA A 101 -7.97 8.16 -15.22
N PHE A 102 -8.11 7.09 -16.01
CA PHE A 102 -7.58 5.77 -15.65
C PHE A 102 -6.04 5.75 -15.56
N VAL A 103 -5.35 6.37 -16.54
CA VAL A 103 -3.88 6.49 -16.52
C VAL A 103 -3.40 7.37 -15.36
N ARG A 104 -4.15 8.45 -15.04
CA ARG A 104 -3.87 9.28 -13.86
C ARG A 104 -4.15 8.55 -12.55
N SER A 105 -5.25 7.81 -12.46
CA SER A 105 -5.62 7.01 -11.29
C SER A 105 -4.57 5.94 -11.01
N LEU A 106 -4.02 5.27 -12.03
CA LEU A 106 -2.91 4.33 -11.83
C LEU A 106 -1.67 5.00 -11.22
N ARG A 107 -1.36 6.23 -11.63
CA ARG A 107 -0.23 6.99 -11.08
C ARG A 107 -0.53 7.46 -9.64
N VAL A 108 -1.73 7.97 -9.39
CA VAL A 108 -2.19 8.40 -8.06
C VAL A 108 -2.24 7.20 -7.11
N LEU A 109 -2.79 6.07 -7.54
CA LEU A 109 -2.88 4.83 -6.78
C LEU A 109 -1.51 4.32 -6.33
N ARG A 110 -0.48 4.40 -7.19
CA ARG A 110 0.92 4.08 -6.80
C ARG A 110 1.46 5.02 -5.74
N VAL A 111 1.17 6.31 -5.86
CA VAL A 111 1.60 7.33 -4.88
C VAL A 111 0.85 7.14 -3.57
N VAL A 112 -0.47 6.96 -3.60
CA VAL A 112 -1.32 6.71 -2.43
C VAL A 112 -0.89 5.44 -1.71
N ARG A 113 -0.61 4.35 -2.43
CA ARG A 113 -0.06 3.11 -1.83
C ARG A 113 1.28 3.35 -1.13
N THR A 114 2.20 4.07 -1.78
CA THR A 114 3.48 4.44 -1.18
C THR A 114 3.29 5.30 0.08
N LEU A 115 2.43 6.31 0.02
CA LEU A 115 2.13 7.20 1.14
C LEU A 115 1.46 6.45 2.30
N ARG A 116 0.58 5.49 2.02
CA ARG A 116 -0.05 4.61 3.02
C ARG A 116 1.00 3.81 3.79
N SER A 117 1.95 3.19 3.08
CA SER A 117 3.08 2.47 3.69
C SER A 117 3.95 3.38 4.55
N VAL A 118 4.26 4.59 4.06
CA VAL A 118 5.04 5.59 4.81
C VAL A 118 4.28 6.07 6.06
N ARG A 119 2.95 6.27 5.97
CA ARG A 119 2.11 6.60 7.13
C ARG A 119 2.14 5.48 8.16
N MET A 120 1.92 4.23 7.75
CA MET A 120 1.96 3.06 8.63
C MET A 120 3.27 3.01 9.41
N LEU A 121 4.40 3.20 8.71
CA LEU A 121 5.72 3.27 9.34
C LEU A 121 5.86 4.45 10.30
N ARG A 122 5.30 5.62 9.98
CA ARG A 122 5.34 6.78 10.88
C ARG A 122 4.44 6.61 12.11
N VAL A 123 3.26 6.02 11.97
CA VAL A 123 2.38 5.67 13.09
C VAL A 123 3.08 4.65 14.00
N LEU A 124 3.72 3.63 13.42
CA LEU A 124 4.59 2.68 14.14
C LEU A 124 5.74 3.39 14.87
N LYS A 125 6.37 4.41 14.26
CA LYS A 125 7.38 5.25 14.92
C LYS A 125 6.81 6.19 15.98
N ARG A 126 5.54 6.60 15.86
CA ARG A 126 4.84 7.46 16.83
C ARG A 126 4.52 6.68 18.12
N PHE A 127 4.26 5.38 18.02
CA PHE A 127 4.22 4.49 19.18
C PHE A 127 5.60 4.44 19.85
N GLY A 128 5.79 5.20 20.93
CA GLY A 128 7.08 5.42 21.59
C GLY A 128 7.87 4.16 21.98
N LYS A 129 7.19 3.00 22.11
CA LYS A 129 7.82 1.69 22.35
C LYS A 129 8.83 1.29 21.26
N PHE A 130 8.55 1.62 19.99
CA PHE A 130 9.46 1.30 18.88
C PHE A 130 10.70 2.21 18.89
N ARG A 131 10.54 3.48 19.28
CA ARG A 131 11.67 4.43 19.41
C ARG A 131 12.66 4.00 20.49
N MET A 132 12.18 3.50 21.63
CA MET A 132 13.06 2.98 22.69
C MET A 132 13.85 1.76 22.21
N LEU A 133 13.20 0.84 21.50
CA LEU A 133 13.85 -0.34 20.94
C LEU A 133 14.90 0.03 19.88
N LEU A 134 14.58 0.95 18.97
CA LEU A 134 15.51 1.43 17.96
C LEU A 134 16.71 2.16 18.56
N HIS A 135 16.49 2.98 19.59
CA HIS A 135 17.56 3.68 20.28
C HIS A 135 18.47 2.67 20.99
N ALA A 136 17.91 1.64 21.62
CA ALA A 136 18.67 0.54 22.21
C ALA A 136 19.48 -0.23 21.14
N ILE A 137 18.89 -0.53 19.99
CA ILE A 137 19.59 -1.19 18.86
C ILE A 137 20.75 -0.31 18.36
N GLN A 138 20.54 0.99 18.21
CA GLN A 138 21.60 1.93 17.80
C GLN A 138 22.77 1.95 18.79
N HIS A 139 22.48 1.89 20.09
CA HIS A 139 23.51 1.79 21.13
C HIS A 139 24.25 0.44 21.11
N CYS A 140 23.59 -0.66 20.72
CA CYS A 140 24.23 -1.97 20.56
C CYS A 140 25.06 -2.08 19.26
N LEU A 141 24.75 -1.29 18.23
CA LEU A 141 25.50 -1.29 16.96
C LEU A 141 26.89 -0.67 17.10
N SER A 142 27.05 0.33 17.95
CA SER A 142 28.35 0.96 18.19
C SER A 142 29.42 0.00 18.71
N PRO A 143 29.21 -0.84 19.73
CA PRO A 143 30.21 -1.82 20.16
C PRO A 143 30.41 -2.96 19.15
N LEU A 144 29.39 -3.30 18.35
CA LEU A 144 29.51 -4.30 17.28
C LEU A 144 30.46 -3.83 16.17
N THR A 145 30.47 -2.54 15.82
CA THR A 145 31.43 -2.02 14.84
C THR A 145 32.87 -2.15 15.33
N TRP A 146 33.10 -2.03 16.64
CA TRP A 146 34.42 -2.26 17.23
C TRP A 146 34.77 -3.76 17.28
N ALA A 147 33.82 -4.61 17.64
CA ALA A 147 34.02 -6.06 17.73
C ALA A 147 34.17 -6.76 16.36
N CYS A 148 33.68 -6.16 15.28
CA CYS A 148 33.77 -6.72 13.92
C CYS A 148 35.04 -6.26 13.16
N VAL A 149 35.71 -5.21 13.65
CA VAL A 149 36.96 -4.68 13.11
C VAL A 149 38.19 -5.33 13.78
N LEU A 150 38.02 -5.87 15.00
CA LEU A 150 39.02 -6.65 15.74
C LEU A 150 39.04 -8.12 15.29
#